data_AF-A0A453HBD1-F1
#
_entry.id   AF-A0A453HBD1-F1
#
_cell.length_a   1.000
_cell.length_b   1.000
_cell.length_c   1.000
_cell.angle_alpha   90.00
_cell.angle_beta   90.00
_cell.angle_gamma   90.00
#
_symmetry.space_group_name_H-M   'P 1'
#
loop_
_entity.id
_entity.type
_entity.pdbx_description
1 polymer ?
#
loop_
_entity_poly.entity_id
_entity_poly.type
_entity_poly.pdbx_seq_one_letter_code
_entity_poly.pdbx_strand_id
1 'polypeptide(L)' 'QIDREDFTAWLQLIVLLFSHIFQRRDAVYKRNYKDYFGFMEGPVREKPAEELTESEKGILAWLDKNK' A
#
# COMPACT_ATOMS: atom_id res chain seq x y z
N GLN A 1 -16.28 -0.12 -39.05
CA GLN A 1 -15.08 -0.93 -38.81
C GLN A 1 -14.16 -0.05 -37.98
N ILE A 2 -13.81 -0.44 -36.76
CA ILE A 2 -12.82 0.32 -35.97
C ILE A 2 -11.47 0.01 -36.61
N ASP A 3 -10.75 1.03 -37.07
CA ASP A 3 -9.45 0.82 -37.69
C ASP A 3 -8.40 0.46 -36.63
N ARG A 4 -7.33 -0.24 -37.02
CA ARG A 4 -6.33 -0.72 -36.04
C ARG A 4 -5.67 0.43 -35.27
N GLU A 5 -5.52 1.59 -35.89
CA GLU A 5 -4.97 2.79 -35.25
C GLU A 5 -5.88 3.34 -34.16
N ASP A 6 -7.20 3.36 -34.39
CA ASP A 6 -8.18 3.80 -33.38
C ASP A 6 -8.14 2.87 -32.15
N PHE A 7 -8.08 1.56 -32.36
CA PHE A 7 -8.01 0.61 -31.26
C PHE A 7 -6.71 0.77 -30.45
N THR A 8 -5.57 0.99 -31.10
CA THR A 8 -4.31 1.25 -30.41
C THR A 8 -4.31 2.55 -29.62
N ALA A 9 -4.92 3.61 -30.15
CA ALA A 9 -5.05 4.88 -29.45
C ALA A 9 -5.92 4.75 -28.19
N TRP A 10 -7.03 4.02 -28.29
CA TRP A 10 -7.89 3.71 -27.14
C TRP A 10 -7.18 2.85 -26.08
N LEU A 11 -6.41 1.85 -26.49
CA LEU A 11 -5.61 1.05 -25.56
C LEU A 11 -4.54 1.89 -24.85
N GLN A 12 -3.87 2.80 -25.56
CA GLN A 12 -2.88 3.68 -24.95
C GLN A 12 -3.53 4.62 -23.92
N LEU A 13 -4.70 5.17 -24.21
CA LEU A 13 -5.46 5.99 -23.25
C LEU A 13 -5.86 5.20 -22.00
N ILE A 14 -6.29 3.95 -22.17
CA ILE A 14 -6.63 3.06 -21.06
C ILE A 14 -5.39 2.78 -20.20
N VAL A 15 -4.25 2.44 -20.82
CA VAL A 15 -2.99 2.19 -20.11
C VAL A 15 -2.52 3.43 -19.34
N LEU A 16 -2.60 4.62 -19.95
CA LEU A 16 -2.25 5.89 -19.29
C LEU A 16 -3.18 6.20 -18.12
N LEU A 17 -4.49 5.97 -18.28
CA LEU A 17 -5.47 6.16 -17.22
C LEU A 17 -5.18 5.23 -16.03
N PHE A 18 -4.94 3.94 -16.29
CA PHE A 18 -4.58 2.98 -15.25
C PHE A 18 -3.25 3.32 -14.59
N SER A 19 -2.23 3.72 -15.34
CA SER A 19 -0.93 4.10 -14.78
C SER A 19 -1.06 5.32 -13.84
N HIS A 20 -1.84 6.34 -14.22
CA HIS A 20 -2.11 7.50 -13.37
C HIS A 20 -2.91 7.12 -12.10
N ILE A 21 -3.92 6.28 -12.25
CA ILE A 21 -4.74 5.80 -11.12
C ILE A 21 -3.91 4.95 -10.17
N PHE A 22 -3.09 4.02 -10.68
CA PHE A 22 -2.19 3.18 -9.88
C PHE A 22 -1.14 4.00 -9.15
N GLN A 23 -0.48 4.96 -9.81
CA GLN A 23 0.49 5.83 -9.15
C GLN A 23 -0.13 6.64 -8.01
N ARG A 24 -1.37 7.13 -8.16
CA ARG A 24 -2.10 7.77 -7.05
C ARG A 24 -2.49 6.79 -5.96
N ARG A 25 -2.94 5.58 -6.33
CA ARG A 25 -3.31 4.54 -5.38
C ARG A 25 -2.10 4.09 -4.56
N ASP A 26 -0.92 3.96 -5.13
CA ASP A 26 0.30 3.58 -4.39
C ASP A 26 0.63 4.58 -3.28
N ALA A 27 0.51 5.88 -3.55
CA ALA A 27 0.69 6.90 -2.52
C ALA A 27 -0.37 6.82 -1.41
N VAL A 28 -1.63 6.54 -1.77
CA VAL A 28 -2.73 6.36 -0.81
C VAL A 28 -2.59 5.05 -0.03
N TYR A 29 -2.14 3.97 -0.67
CA TYR A 29 -1.93 2.66 -0.06
C TYR A 29 -0.77 2.72 0.93
N LYS A 30 0.35 3.34 0.54
CA LYS A 30 1.54 3.49 1.37
C LYS A 30 1.27 4.37 2.59
N ARG A 31 0.46 5.43 2.43
CA ARG A 31 0.03 6.28 3.55
C ARG A 31 -0.94 5.56 4.48
N ASN A 32 -1.98 4.91 3.94
CA ASN A 32 -2.96 4.18 4.77
C ASN A 32 -2.34 2.99 5.51
N TYR A 33 -1.37 2.28 4.92
CA TYR A 33 -0.69 1.19 5.63
C TYR A 33 0.18 1.71 6.77
N LYS A 34 0.91 2.80 6.54
CA LYS A 34 1.71 3.45 7.59
C LYS A 34 0.82 3.98 8.72
N ASP A 35 -0.30 4.62 8.37
CA ASP A 35 -1.23 5.19 9.35
C ASP A 35 -1.97 4.09 10.13
N TYR A 36 -2.38 3.01 9.47
CA TYR A 36 -3.02 1.86 10.12
C TYR A 36 -2.08 1.17 11.12
N PHE A 37 -0.83 0.89 10.71
CA PHE A 37 0.13 0.28 11.62
C PHE A 37 0.61 1.25 12.69
N GLY A 38 0.77 2.54 12.40
CA GLY A 38 1.08 3.56 13.41
C GLY A 38 -0.04 3.72 14.44
N PHE A 39 -1.31 3.60 14.02
CA PHE A 39 -2.45 3.58 14.94
C PHE A 39 -2.44 2.34 15.85
N MET A 40 -2.15 1.17 15.29
CA MET A 40 -2.07 -0.08 16.04
C MET A 40 -0.77 -0.22 16.86
N GLU A 41 0.29 0.51 16.50
CA GLU A 41 1.62 0.41 17.10
C GLU A 41 1.61 0.82 18.58
N GLY A 42 0.90 1.89 18.94
CA GLY A 42 0.82 2.35 20.34
C GLY A 42 0.30 1.25 21.28
N PRO A 43 -0.93 0.74 21.06
CA PRO A 43 -1.48 -0.35 21.86
C PRO A 43 -0.64 -1.63 21.85
N VAL A 44 0.02 -1.94 20.73
CA VAL A 44 0.88 -3.13 20.61
C VAL A 44 2.19 -2.95 21.38
N ARG A 45 2.81 -1.75 21.38
CA ARG A 45 4.04 -1.47 22.15
C ARG A 45 3.83 -1.44 23.66
N GLU A 46 2.61 -1.18 24.11
CA GLU A 46 2.26 -1.18 25.54
C GLU A 46 2.05 -2.60 26.10
N LYS A 47 1.92 -3.61 25.24
CA LYS A 47 1.78 -5.01 25.67
C LYS A 47 3.09 -5.55 26.25
N PRO A 48 3.03 -6.39 27.30
CA PRO A 48 4.18 -7.15 27.74
C PRO A 48 4.74 -8.01 26.59
N ALA A 49 6.06 -8.15 26.52
CA ALA A 49 6.70 -8.89 25.43
C ALA A 49 6.24 -10.37 25.35
N GLU A 50 5.83 -10.93 26.49
CA GLU A 50 5.29 -12.29 26.62
C GLU A 50 3.89 -12.44 26.00
N GLU A 51 3.12 -11.35 25.91
CA GLU A 51 1.75 -11.34 25.39
C GLU A 51 1.67 -10.95 23.90
N LEU A 52 2.80 -10.56 23.30
CA LEU A 52 2.88 -10.28 21.88
C LEU A 52 2.78 -11.56 21.06
N THR A 53 1.86 -11.56 20.08
CA THR A 53 1.81 -12.60 19.06
C THR A 53 3.02 -12.51 18.14
N GLU A 54 3.38 -13.63 17.49
CA GLU A 54 4.48 -13.65 16.53
C GLU A 54 4.28 -12.65 15.37
N SER A 55 3.03 -12.45 14.96
CA SER A 55 2.66 -11.44 13.97
C SER A 55 2.94 -10.02 14.46
N GLU A 56 2.60 -9.68 15.70
CA GLU A 56 2.85 -8.36 16.29
C GLU A 56 4.35 -8.10 16.46
N LYS A 57 5.13 -9.10 16.88
CA LYS A 57 6.60 -9.01 16.94
C LYS A 57 7.20 -8.71 15.56
N GLY A 58 6.74 -9.40 14.52
CA GLY A 58 7.17 -9.17 13.15
C GLY A 58 6.82 -7.77 12.62
N ILE A 59 5.63 -7.27 12.95
CA ILE A 59 5.19 -5.92 12.59
C ILE A 59 6.06 -4.87 13.29
N LEU A 60 6.30 -5.00 14.60
CA LEU A 60 7.17 -4.07 15.34
C LEU A 60 8.59 -4.05 14.78
N ALA A 61 9.16 -5.22 14.49
CA ALA A 61 10.49 -5.32 13.89
C ALA A 61 10.56 -4.68 12.50
N TRP A 62 9.52 -4.82 11.69
CA TRP A 62 9.43 -4.16 10.38
C TRP A 62 9.29 -2.64 10.52
N LEU A 63 8.44 -2.16 11.44
CA LEU A 63 8.26 -0.74 11.71
C LEU A 63 9.56 -0.09 12.16
N ASP A 64 10.30 -0.70 13.09
CA ASP A 64 11.59 -0.17 13.55
C ASP A 64 12.64 -0.14 12.42
N LYS A 65 12.61 -1.11 11.50
CA LYS A 65 13.52 -1.17 10.34
C LYS A 65 13.18 -0.16 9.23
N ASN A 66 11.91 0.25 9.13
CA ASN A 66 11.39 1.06 8.02
C ASN A 66 10.90 2.46 8.46
N LYS A 67 11.34 2.94 9.63
CA LYS A 67 11.07 4.30 10.11
C LYS A 67 11.62 5.36 9.16
#